data_AF-A0A2V4MYR5-F1
#
_entry.id   AF-A0A2V4MYR5-F1
#
_cell.length_a   1.000
_cell.length_b   1.000
_cell.length_c   1.000
_cell.angle_alpha   90.00
_cell.angle_beta   90.00
_cell.angle_gamma   90.00
#
_symmetry.space_group_name_H-M   'P 1'
#
loop_
_entity.id
_entity.type
_entity.pdbx_description
1 polymer ?
#
loop_
_entity_poly.entity_id
_entity_poly.type
_entity_poly.pdbx_seq_one_letter_code
_entity_poly.pdbx_strand_id
1 'polypeptide(L)'
;MKLALVRPETSTVPAGGVGLDTWQRWLEDAIDRDWRPTEWDAEALLFTGDPDNPRTRAYVCRTVSCSTVVHTRSFCTKCMEKFKASGLSAEVFAAQYDRRAVVTKAGQAPSRCRVERGDAHCGYPSSAKGICVEH
;
A
#
# COMPACT_ATOMS: atom_id res chain seq x y z
N MET A 1 -26.17 41.69 16.97
CA MET A 1 -26.44 40.41 16.27
C MET A 1 -26.58 39.31 17.32
N LYS A 2 -27.76 38.71 17.47
CA LYS A 2 -27.97 37.55 18.35
C LYS A 2 -27.70 36.28 17.53
N LEU A 3 -26.69 35.51 17.91
CA LEU A 3 -26.49 34.15 17.41
C LEU A 3 -27.61 33.27 17.97
N ALA A 4 -28.43 32.70 17.09
CA ALA A 4 -29.37 31.66 17.46
C ALA A 4 -28.60 30.34 17.63
N LEU A 5 -28.64 29.77 18.83
CA LEU A 5 -28.21 28.41 19.09
C LEU A 5 -29.19 27.45 18.39
N VAL A 6 -28.73 26.81 17.31
CA VAL A 6 -29.44 25.69 16.71
C VAL A 6 -29.41 24.54 17.72
N ARG A 7 -30.56 24.16 18.26
CA ARG A 7 -30.70 22.95 19.09
C ARG A 7 -30.47 21.73 18.19
N PRO A 8 -29.67 20.73 18.60
CA PRO A 8 -29.60 19.48 17.86
C PRO A 8 -30.99 18.83 17.90
N GLU A 9 -31.57 18.57 16.73
CA GLU A 9 -32.76 17.75 16.62
C GLU A 9 -32.41 16.36 17.16
N THR A 10 -33.08 15.97 18.25
CA THR A 10 -33.01 14.61 18.77
C THR A 10 -33.62 13.67 17.74
N SER A 11 -32.76 13.08 16.91
CA SER A 11 -33.11 11.94 16.06
C SER A 11 -33.55 10.80 16.97
N THR A 12 -34.87 10.59 17.07
CA THR A 12 -35.46 9.46 17.77
C THR A 12 -35.24 8.22 16.90
N VAL A 13 -34.15 7.49 17.16
CA VAL A 13 -33.96 6.15 16.60
C VAL A 13 -34.99 5.23 17.27
N PRO A 14 -35.92 4.61 16.54
CA PRO A 14 -36.89 3.70 17.14
C PRO A 14 -36.15 2.52 17.81
N ALA A 15 -36.62 2.14 19.01
CA ALA A 15 -35.99 1.12 19.86
C ALA A 15 -36.12 -0.33 19.31
N GLY A 16 -36.64 -0.51 18.10
CA GLY A 16 -36.59 -1.76 17.36
C GLY A 16 -35.49 -1.66 16.32
N GLY A 17 -34.43 -2.46 16.45
CA GLY A 17 -33.41 -2.57 15.41
C GLY A 17 -34.03 -2.87 14.05
N VAL A 18 -33.38 -2.43 12.97
CA VAL A 18 -33.75 -2.86 11.62
C VAL A 18 -33.71 -4.39 11.55
N GLY A 19 -34.83 -5.00 11.19
CA GLY A 19 -34.89 -6.45 10.96
C GLY A 19 -33.85 -6.86 9.91
N LEU A 20 -33.23 -8.03 10.10
CA LEU A 20 -32.12 -8.49 9.26
C LEU A 20 -32.46 -8.47 7.76
N ASP A 21 -33.66 -8.87 7.36
CA ASP A 21 -34.09 -8.87 5.95
C ASP A 21 -34.20 -7.46 5.36
N THR A 22 -34.61 -6.48 6.17
CA THR A 22 -34.68 -5.08 5.75
C THR A 22 -33.28 -4.50 5.63
N TRP A 23 -32.41 -4.83 6.57
CA TRP A 23 -31.00 -4.45 6.52
C TRP A 23 -30.31 -5.08 5.30
N GLN A 24 -30.58 -6.35 4.99
CA GLN A 24 -29.92 -7.08 3.90
C GLN A 24 -30.31 -6.49 2.54
N ARG A 25 -31.60 -6.24 2.32
CA ARG A 25 -32.06 -5.57 1.09
C ARG A 25 -31.45 -4.18 0.93
N TRP A 26 -31.32 -3.43 2.03
CA TRP A 26 -30.65 -2.14 1.99
C TRP A 26 -29.18 -2.29 1.58
N LEU A 27 -28.47 -3.28 2.11
CA LEU A 27 -27.09 -3.55 1.70
C LEU A 27 -26.97 -3.94 0.23
N GLU A 28 -27.84 -4.81 -0.26
CA GLU A 28 -27.81 -5.26 -1.65
C GLU A 28 -28.00 -4.09 -2.63
N ASP A 29 -28.78 -3.08 -2.24
CA ASP A 29 -29.01 -1.84 -3.00
C ASP A 29 -27.87 -0.82 -2.80
N ALA A 30 -27.29 -0.75 -1.59
CA ALA A 30 -26.26 0.23 -1.24
C ALA A 30 -24.83 -0.20 -1.62
N ILE A 31 -24.59 -1.50 -1.86
CA ILE A 31 -23.28 -2.01 -2.28
C ILE A 31 -23.02 -1.65 -3.74
N ASP A 32 -21.99 -0.84 -3.95
CA ASP A 32 -21.36 -0.67 -5.25
C ASP A 32 -20.62 -1.96 -5.63
N ARG A 33 -21.19 -2.73 -6.56
CA ARG A 33 -20.61 -4.00 -7.04
C ARG A 33 -19.36 -3.80 -7.87
N ASP A 34 -19.21 -2.61 -8.45
CA ASP A 34 -18.06 -2.20 -9.26
C ASP A 34 -17.11 -1.33 -8.43
N TRP A 35 -17.13 -1.47 -7.11
CA TRP A 35 -16.23 -0.73 -6.23
C TRP A 35 -14.79 -1.20 -6.43
N ARG A 36 -14.03 -0.40 -7.19
CA ARG A 36 -12.60 -0.58 -7.46
C ARG A 36 -12.27 -1.97 -8.01
N PRO A 37 -12.78 -2.32 -9.20
CA PRO A 37 -12.77 -3.70 -9.72
C PRO A 37 -11.36 -4.24 -10.02
N THR A 38 -10.36 -3.37 -10.15
CA THR A 38 -8.95 -3.74 -10.35
C THR A 38 -8.18 -3.94 -9.04
N GLU A 39 -8.78 -3.56 -7.90
CA GLU A 39 -8.15 -3.59 -6.58
C GLU A 39 -8.91 -4.48 -5.60
N TRP A 40 -10.22 -4.66 -5.79
CA TRP A 40 -11.05 -5.57 -5.01
C TRP A 40 -11.21 -6.91 -5.75
N ASP A 41 -10.74 -7.99 -5.11
CA ASP A 41 -10.96 -9.36 -5.52
C ASP A 41 -12.04 -9.99 -4.63
N ALA A 42 -13.23 -10.20 -5.18
CA ALA A 42 -14.37 -10.75 -4.47
C ALA A 42 -14.25 -12.26 -4.19
N GLU A 43 -13.50 -13.00 -5.01
CA GLU A 43 -13.29 -14.44 -4.80
C GLU A 43 -12.32 -14.67 -3.65
N ALA A 44 -11.23 -13.89 -3.61
CA ALA A 44 -10.25 -13.94 -2.52
C ALA A 44 -10.66 -13.13 -1.29
N LEU A 45 -11.75 -12.35 -1.35
CA LEU A 45 -12.15 -11.36 -0.34
C LEU A 45 -11.00 -10.40 0.02
N LEU A 46 -10.21 -10.01 -0.98
CA LEU A 46 -8.95 -9.30 -0.81
C LEU A 46 -8.99 -7.94 -1.49
N PHE A 47 -8.64 -6.90 -0.73
CA PHE A 47 -8.35 -5.58 -1.27
C PHE A 47 -6.84 -5.40 -1.46
N THR A 48 -6.41 -5.22 -2.71
CA THR A 48 -5.04 -4.90 -3.11
C THR A 48 -4.99 -3.47 -3.60
N GLY A 49 -4.59 -2.54 -2.73
CA GLY A 49 -4.50 -1.14 -3.08
C GLY A 49 -3.45 -0.85 -4.14
N ASP A 50 -3.87 -0.20 -5.21
CA ASP A 50 -3.01 0.33 -6.27
C ASP A 50 -2.40 1.67 -5.82
N PRO A 51 -1.06 1.78 -5.66
CA PRO A 51 -0.39 3.02 -5.29
C PRO A 51 -0.54 4.16 -6.30
N ASP A 52 -0.86 3.86 -7.56
CA ASP A 52 -1.08 4.87 -8.61
C ASP A 52 -2.53 5.39 -8.61
N ASN A 53 -3.45 4.70 -7.93
CA ASN A 53 -4.81 5.19 -7.76
C ASN A 53 -4.86 6.32 -6.69
N PRO A 54 -5.33 7.52 -7.03
CA PRO A 54 -5.36 8.66 -6.10
C PRO A 54 -6.26 8.44 -4.87
N ARG A 55 -7.17 7.47 -4.91
CA ARG A 55 -8.00 7.07 -3.76
C ARG A 55 -7.28 6.12 -2.80
N THR A 56 -6.14 5.54 -3.18
CA THR A 56 -5.29 4.71 -2.32
C THR A 56 -4.26 5.58 -1.60
N ARG A 57 -4.27 5.52 -0.26
CA ARG A 57 -3.21 6.16 0.56
C ARG A 57 -2.02 5.23 0.77
N ALA A 58 -1.50 4.69 -0.33
CA ALA A 58 -0.29 3.90 -0.38
C ALA A 58 0.63 4.49 -1.43
N TYR A 59 1.93 4.50 -1.15
CA TYR A 59 2.92 5.07 -2.07
C TYR A 59 4.09 4.11 -2.19
N VAL A 60 4.78 4.14 -3.32
CA VAL A 60 6.06 3.43 -3.45
C VAL A 60 7.16 4.26 -2.80
N CYS A 61 8.15 3.58 -2.21
CA CYS A 61 9.35 4.20 -1.68
C CYS A 61 9.96 5.16 -2.71
N ARG A 62 10.42 6.33 -2.25
CA ARG A 62 11.02 7.35 -3.12
C ARG A 62 12.25 6.87 -3.90
N THR A 63 12.98 5.87 -3.42
CA THR A 63 14.12 5.29 -4.16
C THR A 63 13.63 4.56 -5.41
N VAL A 64 14.08 4.98 -6.59
CA VAL A 64 13.60 4.47 -7.89
C VAL A 64 13.73 2.96 -8.03
N SER A 65 14.80 2.36 -7.52
CA SER A 65 14.99 0.92 -7.63
C SER A 65 14.25 0.10 -6.56
N CYS A 66 13.49 0.75 -5.67
CA CYS A 66 12.82 0.13 -4.54
C CYS A 66 11.28 0.13 -4.70
N SER A 67 10.67 -1.06 -4.76
CA SER A 67 9.22 -1.23 -4.86
C SER A 67 8.47 -1.34 -3.52
N THR A 68 9.14 -1.11 -2.38
CA THR A 68 8.47 -1.19 -1.07
C THR A 68 7.37 -0.13 -0.93
N VAL A 69 6.17 -0.56 -0.53
CA VAL A 69 5.04 0.31 -0.25
C VAL A 69 5.19 0.98 1.12
N VAL A 70 4.85 2.26 1.20
CA VAL A 70 4.94 3.14 2.37
C VAL A 70 3.68 4.00 2.49
N HIS A 71 3.41 4.53 3.69
CA HIS A 71 2.20 5.33 4.00
C HIS A 71 2.37 6.84 3.73
N THR A 72 3.58 7.27 3.35
CA THR A 72 3.90 8.66 2.94
C THR A 72 4.75 8.66 1.69
N ARG A 73 4.83 9.79 0.97
CA ARG A 73 5.71 9.97 -0.21
C ARG A 73 7.20 10.14 0.19
N SER A 74 7.73 9.14 0.89
CA SER A 74 9.06 9.14 1.54
C SER A 74 9.84 7.85 1.25
N PHE A 75 11.02 7.71 1.87
CA PHE A 75 11.78 6.46 1.87
C PHE A 75 11.16 5.44 2.83
N CYS A 76 11.27 4.15 2.50
CA CYS A 76 11.05 3.09 3.49
C CYS A 76 12.16 3.11 4.55
N THR A 77 11.96 2.43 5.67
CA THR A 77 12.93 2.39 6.78
C THR A 77 14.34 2.01 6.34
N LYS A 78 14.49 0.97 5.50
CA LYS A 78 15.80 0.50 5.03
C LYS A 78 16.48 1.51 4.09
N CYS A 79 15.74 2.15 3.18
CA CYS A 79 16.27 3.20 2.32
C CYS A 79 16.61 4.45 3.14
N MET A 80 15.82 4.79 4.15
CA MET A 80 16.04 5.93 5.03
C MET A 80 17.35 5.80 5.81
N GLU A 81 17.68 4.62 6.31
CA GLU A 81 18.95 4.35 6.99
C GLU A 81 20.15 4.59 6.07
N LYS A 82 20.09 4.09 4.83
CA LYS A 82 21.14 4.28 3.83
C LYS A 82 21.23 5.73 3.35
N PHE A 83 20.09 6.40 3.22
CA PHE A 83 20.02 7.82 2.89
C PHE A 83 20.75 8.66 3.95
N LYS A 84 20.43 8.45 5.24
CA LYS A 84 21.07 9.15 6.36
C LYS A 84 22.58 8.96 6.38
N ALA A 85 23.07 7.78 6.00
CA ALA A 85 24.50 7.48 5.93
C ALA A 85 25.20 8.03 4.68
N SER A 86 24.44 8.42 3.64
CA SER A 86 25.02 8.77 2.33
C SER A 86 25.59 10.20 2.26
N GLY A 87 25.08 11.13 3.06
CA GLY A 87 25.39 12.56 2.95
C GLY A 87 24.89 13.23 1.66
N LEU A 88 24.16 12.51 0.81
CA LEU A 88 23.58 13.03 -0.43
C LEU A 88 22.28 13.79 -0.16
N SER A 89 21.81 14.57 -1.13
CA SER A 89 20.42 15.06 -1.12
C SER A 89 19.44 13.91 -1.36
N ALA A 90 18.18 14.10 -0.94
CA ALA A 90 17.15 13.08 -1.10
C ALA A 90 16.93 12.70 -2.57
N GLU A 91 16.93 13.68 -3.47
CA GLU A 91 16.74 13.50 -4.91
C GLU A 91 17.90 12.69 -5.52
N VAL A 92 19.14 13.06 -5.18
CA VAL A 92 20.33 12.37 -5.69
C VAL A 92 20.38 10.94 -5.16
N PHE A 93 20.13 10.73 -3.86
CA PHE A 93 20.06 9.39 -3.28
C PHE A 93 18.95 8.55 -3.92
N ALA A 94 17.75 9.10 -4.08
CA ALA A 94 16.61 8.39 -4.64
C ALA A 94 16.86 7.89 -6.07
N ALA A 95 17.60 8.67 -6.86
CA ALA A 95 17.95 8.33 -8.23
C ALA A 95 19.13 7.35 -8.34
N GLN A 96 20.14 7.49 -7.48
CA GLN A 96 21.41 6.76 -7.62
C GLN A 96 21.53 5.51 -6.75
N TYR A 97 20.87 5.47 -5.59
CA TYR A 97 20.99 4.34 -4.68
C TYR A 97 20.27 3.13 -5.24
N ASP A 98 21.04 2.15 -5.71
CA ASP A 98 20.46 0.90 -6.16
C ASP A 98 20.26 -0.08 -4.99
N ARG A 99 19.04 -0.12 -4.44
CA ARG A 99 18.62 -1.12 -3.46
C ARG A 99 18.71 -2.56 -3.99
N ARG A 100 18.65 -2.77 -5.31
CA ARG A 100 18.73 -4.10 -5.96
C ARG A 100 20.17 -4.57 -6.10
N ALA A 101 21.16 -3.69 -5.90
CA ALA A 101 22.55 -4.08 -5.90
C ALA A 101 22.84 -4.88 -4.62
N VAL A 102 22.71 -6.19 -4.72
CA VAL A 102 23.21 -7.11 -3.71
C VAL A 102 24.73 -7.00 -3.73
N VAL A 103 25.32 -6.50 -2.65
CA VAL A 103 26.78 -6.56 -2.48
C VAL A 103 27.15 -8.01 -2.26
N THR A 104 27.63 -8.65 -3.31
CA THR A 104 28.10 -10.03 -3.27
C THR A 104 29.57 -10.01 -2.89
N LYS A 105 29.98 -10.80 -1.89
CA LYS A 105 31.40 -11.13 -1.73
C LYS A 105 31.88 -11.78 -3.04
N ALA A 106 32.83 -11.15 -3.71
CA ALA A 106 33.61 -11.64 -4.86
C ALA A 106 32.89 -12.63 -5.81
N GLY A 107 32.24 -12.13 -6.85
CA GLY A 107 31.98 -12.89 -8.09
C GLY A 107 30.79 -13.84 -8.10
N GLN A 108 30.04 -14.00 -7.01
CA GLN A 108 28.78 -14.74 -7.03
C GLN A 108 27.62 -13.80 -7.33
N ALA A 109 26.96 -13.90 -8.48
CA ALA A 109 25.68 -13.26 -8.72
C ALA A 109 24.56 -14.22 -8.27
N PRO A 110 24.04 -14.14 -7.02
CA PRO A 110 22.98 -15.01 -6.57
C PRO A 110 21.73 -14.80 -7.44
N SER A 111 20.99 -15.89 -7.67
CA SER A 111 19.69 -15.81 -8.32
C SER A 111 18.79 -14.84 -7.57
N ARG A 112 18.06 -14.00 -8.30
CA ARG A 112 17.13 -13.04 -7.72
C ARG A 112 15.90 -13.75 -7.18
N CYS A 113 15.25 -13.11 -6.22
CA CYS A 113 13.91 -13.50 -5.79
C CYS A 113 12.95 -13.43 -7.00
N ARG A 114 12.21 -14.53 -7.23
CA ARG A 114 11.29 -14.72 -8.36
C ARG A 114 9.97 -13.95 -8.23
N VAL A 115 9.79 -13.18 -7.15
CA VAL A 115 8.56 -12.42 -6.92
C VAL A 115 8.55 -11.20 -7.86
N GLU A 116 7.50 -11.14 -8.67
CA GLU A 116 7.23 -10.09 -9.65
C GLU A 116 5.94 -9.38 -9.26
N ARG A 117 5.91 -8.05 -9.43
CA ARG A 117 4.70 -7.23 -9.29
C ARG A 117 4.68 -6.22 -10.43
N GLY A 118 3.82 -6.45 -11.42
CA GLY A 118 3.86 -5.72 -12.69
C GLY A 118 5.24 -5.86 -13.34
N ASP A 119 5.83 -4.74 -13.77
CA ASP A 119 7.17 -4.71 -14.40
C ASP A 119 8.34 -4.70 -13.38
N ALA A 120 8.06 -4.82 -12.08
CA ALA A 120 9.08 -4.78 -11.03
C ALA A 120 9.37 -6.17 -10.44
N HIS A 121 10.63 -6.60 -10.51
CA HIS A 121 11.12 -7.78 -9.78
C HIS A 121 11.68 -7.41 -8.40
N CYS A 122 11.56 -8.32 -7.45
CA CYS A 122 12.24 -8.22 -6.17
C CYS A 122 13.78 -8.21 -6.38
N GLY A 123 14.45 -7.14 -5.94
CA GLY A 123 15.91 -7.00 -6.06
C GLY A 123 16.73 -7.78 -5.04
N TYR A 124 16.10 -8.49 -4.11
CA TYR A 124 16.81 -9.29 -3.10
C TYR A 124 17.29 -10.62 -3.70
N PRO A 125 18.39 -11.19 -3.18
CA PRO A 125 18.82 -12.52 -3.56
C PRO A 125 17.81 -13.55 -3.03
N SER A 126 17.58 -14.60 -3.82
CA SER A 126 16.86 -15.78 -3.38
C SER A 126 17.62 -16.43 -2.23
N SER A 127 16.93 -16.76 -1.14
CA SER A 127 17.47 -17.54 -0.02
C SER A 127 17.09 -19.01 -0.15
N ALA A 128 15.81 -19.31 -0.35
CA ALA A 128 15.30 -20.68 -0.52
C ALA A 128 14.16 -20.70 -1.53
N LYS A 129 14.05 -21.77 -2.33
CA LYS A 129 12.95 -21.98 -3.29
C LYS A 129 12.71 -20.83 -4.28
N GLY A 130 13.75 -20.04 -4.58
CA GLY A 130 13.65 -18.90 -5.49
C GLY A 130 13.03 -17.65 -4.87
N ILE A 131 12.78 -17.59 -3.56
CA ILE A 131 12.22 -16.42 -2.85
C ILE A 131 13.23 -15.89 -1.81
N CYS A 132 13.18 -14.59 -1.49
CA CYS A 132 14.05 -13.98 -0.49
C CYS A 132 13.45 -14.11 0.91
N VAL A 133 14.21 -13.78 1.97
CA VAL A 133 13.72 -13.87 3.36
C VAL A 133 12.54 -12.94 3.69
N GLU A 134 12.21 -12.01 2.80
CA GLU A 134 11.12 -11.04 2.99
C GLU A 134 9.83 -11.46 2.28
N HIS A 135 9.84 -12.56 1.51
CA HIS A 135 8.71 -13.11 0.74
C HIS A 135 8.61 -14.62 0.94
#